data_AF-A0A1C6CVN0-F1
#
_entry.id   AF-A0A1C6CVN0-F1
#
_cell.length_a   1.000
_cell.length_b   1.000
_cell.length_c   1.000
_cell.angle_alpha   90.00
_cell.angle_beta   90.00
_cell.angle_gamma   90.00
#
_symmetry.space_group_name_H-M   'P 1'
#
loop_
_entity.id
_entity.type
_entity.pdbx_description
1 polymer ?
#
loop_
_entity_poly.entity_id
_entity_poly.type
_entity_poly.pdbx_seq_one_letter_code
_entity_poly.pdbx_strand_id
1 'polypeptide(L)' 'MEEVLKYVSVDTYDEAKNKMKNGDVLKVFSNEELEIELMKIGKKVFNVITRYGDKQIDDIVKGVLIQA' A
#
# COMPACT_ATOMS: atom_id res chain seq x y z
N MET A 1 2.29 -11.15 -3.84
CA MET A 1 1.98 -10.47 -5.12
C MET A 1 0.52 -10.72 -5.52
N GLU A 2 -0.01 -11.94 -5.31
CA GLU A 2 -1.37 -12.34 -5.73
C GLU A 2 -2.54 -11.61 -5.03
N GLU A 3 -2.36 -11.04 -3.82
CA GLU A 3 -3.50 -10.42 -3.11
C GLU A 3 -3.83 -9.00 -3.57
N VAL A 4 -2.83 -8.18 -3.94
CA VAL A 4 -3.08 -6.82 -4.47
C VAL A 4 -3.69 -6.85 -5.87
N LEU A 5 -3.36 -7.88 -6.66
CA LEU A 5 -3.89 -8.05 -8.01
C LEU A 5 -5.39 -8.40 -8.04
N LYS A 6 -6.00 -8.69 -6.88
CA LYS A 6 -7.46 -8.78 -6.73
C LYS A 6 -8.15 -7.42 -6.79
N TYR A 7 -7.41 -6.35 -6.51
CA TYR A 7 -7.95 -4.99 -6.39
C TYR A 7 -7.38 -4.03 -7.44
N VAL A 8 -6.17 -4.30 -7.93
CA VAL A 8 -5.46 -3.49 -8.93
C VAL A 8 -5.09 -4.38 -10.11
N SER A 9 -5.33 -3.93 -11.34
CA SER A 9 -4.90 -4.67 -12.53
C SER A 9 -3.36 -4.78 -12.57
N VAL A 10 -2.86 -5.85 -13.19
CA VAL A 10 -1.41 -6.06 -13.37
C VAL A 10 -0.78 -4.87 -14.10
N ASP A 11 -1.43 -4.38 -15.16
CA ASP A 11 -0.93 -3.26 -15.96
C ASP A 11 -0.82 -1.97 -15.14
N THR A 12 -1.86 -1.63 -14.35
CA THR A 12 -1.83 -0.44 -13.48
C THR A 12 -0.75 -0.58 -12.41
N TYR A 13 -0.57 -1.77 -11.85
CA TYR A 13 0.45 -2.04 -10.84
C TYR A 13 1.87 -1.91 -11.42
N ASP A 14 2.11 -2.48 -12.60
CA ASP A 14 3.43 -2.46 -13.23
C ASP A 14 3.78 -1.06 -13.76
N GLU A 15 2.82 -0.35 -14.34
CA GLU A 15 3.02 1.05 -14.71
C GLU A 15 3.38 1.93 -13.50
N ALA A 16 2.64 1.78 -12.40
CA ALA A 16 2.90 2.49 -11.16
C ALA A 16 4.32 2.20 -10.65
N LYS A 17 4.67 0.92 -10.51
CA LYS A 17 5.99 0.45 -10.06
C LYS A 17 7.15 0.99 -10.92
N ASN A 18 6.97 1.04 -12.24
CA ASN A 18 8.00 1.48 -13.18
C ASN A 18 8.22 3.00 -13.15
N LYS A 19 7.19 3.77 -12.82
CA LYS A 19 7.26 5.24 -12.73
C LYS A 19 7.80 5.75 -11.38
N MET A 20 7.79 4.92 -10.35
CA MET A 20 8.24 5.29 -9.00
C MET A 20 9.77 5.44 -8.88
N LYS A 21 10.19 6.47 -8.14
CA LYS A 21 11.55 6.71 -7.64
C LYS A 21 11.70 6.22 -6.20
N ASN A 22 12.94 6.12 -5.73
CA ASN A 22 13.21 5.74 -4.34
C ASN A 22 12.62 6.79 -3.38
N GLY A 23 11.88 6.32 -2.37
CA GLY A 23 11.15 7.16 -1.41
C GLY A 23 9.72 7.48 -1.82
N ASP A 24 9.31 7.14 -3.05
CA ASP A 24 7.96 7.44 -3.51
C ASP A 24 6.92 6.56 -2.82
N VAL A 25 5.78 7.19 -2.54
CA VAL A 25 4.54 6.54 -2.11
C VAL A 25 3.47 6.87 -3.14
N LEU A 26 2.79 5.85 -3.64
CA LEU A 26 1.77 5.99 -4.68
C LEU A 26 0.54 5.16 -4.33
N LYS A 27 -0.61 5.82 -4.19
CA LYS A 27 -1.89 5.16 -4.01
C LYS A 27 -2.32 4.48 -5.31
N VAL A 28 -2.56 3.18 -5.25
CA VAL A 28 -2.95 2.37 -6.41
C VAL A 28 -4.37 1.82 -6.32
N PHE A 29 -4.95 1.84 -5.12
CA PHE A 29 -6.36 1.48 -4.90
C PHE A 29 -6.92 2.28 -3.73
N SER A 30 -8.17 2.71 -3.83
CA SER A 30 -8.91 3.30 -2.73
C SER A 30 -10.40 3.10 -2.95
N ASN A 31 -11.08 2.54 -1.96
CA ASN A 31 -12.53 2.56 -1.83
C ASN A 31 -12.91 2.86 -0.37
N GLU A 32 -14.18 2.69 -0.03
CA GLU A 32 -14.67 2.97 1.33
C GLU A 32 -14.07 2.06 2.40
N GLU A 33 -13.69 0.82 2.05
CA GLU A 33 -13.25 -0.21 3.01
C GLU A 33 -11.75 -0.54 2.92
N LEU A 34 -11.06 -0.11 1.88
CA LEU A 34 -9.71 -0.57 1.57
C LEU A 34 -8.93 0.50 0.83
N GLU A 35 -7.72 0.78 1.32
CA GLU A 35 -6.77 1.63 0.63
C GLU A 35 -5.42 0.95 0.55
N ILE A 36 -4.85 0.91 -0.66
CA ILE A 36 -3.57 0.26 -0.95
C ILE A 36 -2.64 1.27 -1.60
N GLU A 37 -1.44 1.36 -1.05
CA GLU A 37 -0.35 2.18 -1.55
C GLU A 37 0.85 1.29 -1.93
N LEU A 38 1.59 1.73 -2.93
CA LEU A 38 2.92 1.23 -3.23
C LEU A 38 3.93 2.16 -2.59
N MET A 39 4.91 1.60 -1.90
CA MET A 39 6.05 2.33 -1.34
C MET A 39 7.34 1.77 -1.93
N LYS A 40 8.19 2.65 -2.48
CA LYS A 40 9.49 2.24 -3.03
C LYS A 40 10.61 2.59 -2.07
N ILE A 41 11.28 1.56 -1.52
CA ILE A 41 12.44 1.73 -0.65
C ILE A 41 13.64 1.00 -1.27
N GLY A 42 14.66 1.78 -1.62
CA GLY A 42 15.79 1.36 -2.44
C GLY A 42 15.31 0.81 -3.79
N LYS A 43 15.64 -0.46 -4.05
CA LYS A 43 15.24 -1.19 -5.27
C LYS A 43 13.97 -2.02 -5.10
N LYS A 44 13.38 -2.04 -3.90
CA LYS A 44 12.21 -2.85 -3.57
C LYS A 44 10.94 -1.99 -3.59
N VAL A 45 9.84 -2.60 -4.00
CA VAL A 45 8.50 -2.02 -3.92
C VAL A 45 7.67 -2.87 -2.98
N PHE A 46 7.01 -2.20 -2.04
CA PHE A 46 6.19 -2.79 -1.01
C PHE A 46 4.74 -2.38 -1.24
N ASN A 47 3.84 -3.30 -0.94
CA ASN A 47 2.41 -3.04 -0.92
C ASN A 47 2.01 -2.77 0.52
N VAL A 48 1.42 -1.60 0.76
CA VAL A 48 1.01 -1.15 2.08
C VAL A 48 -0.50 -0.97 2.05
N ILE A 49 -1.20 -1.63 2.96
CA ILE A 49 -2.61 -1.34 3.20
C ILE A 49 -2.63 -0.21 4.23
N THR A 50 -3.28 0.90 3.91
CA THR A 50 -3.36 2.09 4.79
C THR A 50 -4.75 2.27 5.41
N ARG A 51 -5.77 1.61 4.87
CA ARG A 51 -7.12 1.52 5.43
C ARG A 51 -7.68 0.12 5.24
N TYR A 52 -8.32 -0.41 6.28
CA TYR A 52 -9.05 -1.67 6.21
C TYR A 52 -10.32 -1.57 7.06
N GLY A 53 -11.49 -1.69 6.43
CA GLY A 53 -12.78 -1.36 7.01
C GLY A 53 -12.94 0.15 7.25
N ASP A 54 -13.60 0.48 8.36
CA ASP A 54 -13.90 1.83 8.84
C ASP A 54 -12.72 2.52 9.57
N LYS A 55 -11.58 1.82 9.69
CA LYS A 55 -10.42 2.29 10.47
C LYS A 55 -9.21 2.51 9.58
N GLN A 56 -8.51 3.62 9.82
CA GLN A 56 -7.17 3.80 9.27
C GLN A 56 -6.22 2.81 9.95
N ILE A 57 -5.37 2.16 9.16
CA ILE A 57 -4.43 1.16 9.69
C ILE A 57 -3.42 1.82 10.64
N ASP A 58 -3.10 3.09 10.46
CA ASP A 58 -2.28 3.86 11.40
C ASP A 58 -2.83 3.80 12.84
N ASP A 59 -4.15 3.76 13.00
CA ASP A 59 -4.78 3.67 14.33
C ASP A 59 -4.73 2.23 14.89
N ILE A 60 -4.66 1.22 14.01
CA ILE A 60 -4.43 -0.18 14.39
C ILE A 60 -2.95 -0.40 14.78
N VAL A 61 -2.03 0.13 13.98
CA VAL A 61 -0.58 -0.02 14.14
C VAL A 61 -0.07 0.71 15.38
N LYS A 62 -0.62 1.89 15.72
CA LYS A 62 -0.33 2.58 17.00
C LYS A 62 -0.61 1.72 18.23
N GLY A 63 -1.60 0.81 18.17
CA GLY A 63 -1.89 -0.14 19.25
C GLY A 63 -0.89 -1.30 19.36
N VAL A 64 -0.22 -1.65 18.27
CA VAL A 64 0.79 -2.74 18.21
C VAL A 64 2.20 -2.24 18.47
N LEU A 65 2.49 -0.96 18.18
CA LEU A 65 3.80 -0.31 18.40
C LEU A 65 3.99 0.24 19.83
N ILE A 66 3.14 -0.14 20.79
CA ILE A 66 3.42 0.14 22.22
C ILE A 66 4.70 -0.62 22.58
N GLN A 67 5.74 0.17 22.86
CA GLN A 67 7.14 -0.21 23.03
C GLN A 67 7.35 -1.44 23.92
N ALA A 68 8.21 -2.35 23.47
CA ALA A 68 9.03 -3.21 24.32
C ALA A 68 10.45 -2.62 24.40
#